data_AF-E5RH13-F1
#
_entry.id   AF-E5RH13-F1
#
_cell.length_a   1.000
_cell.length_b   1.000
_cell.length_c   1.000
_cell.angle_alpha   90.00
_cell.angle_beta   90.00
_cell.angle_gamma   90.00
#
_symmetry.space_group_name_H-M   'P 1'
#
loop_
_entity.id
_entity.type
_entity.pdbx_description
1 polymer ?
#
loop_
_entity_poly.entity_id
_entity_poly.type
_entity_poly.pdbx_seq_one_letter_code
_entity_poly.pdbx_strand_id
1 'polypeptide(L)' 'MKITRQKHAKKHLGFFRNNFGVREPYQILLDGTFCQAALRGRIQLREQLPRYLMGETQLCTTSGSLLAY' A
#
# COMPACT_ATOMS: atom_id res chain seq x y z
N MET A 1 -16.45 13.59 -15.87
CA MET A 1 -15.59 13.96 -14.72
C MET A 1 -14.36 13.05 -14.73
N LYS A 2 -13.14 13.62 -14.67
CA LYS A 2 -11.90 12.82 -14.59
C LYS A 2 -11.86 12.13 -13.22
N ILE A 3 -12.12 10.82 -13.17
CA ILE A 3 -12.03 10.07 -11.92
C ILE A 3 -10.56 9.87 -11.60
N THR A 4 -10.14 10.34 -10.42
CA THR A 4 -8.75 10.19 -9.96
C THR A 4 -8.53 8.80 -9.37
N ARG A 5 -7.30 8.27 -9.49
CA ARG A 5 -6.94 6.95 -8.94
C ARG A 5 -7.25 6.84 -7.44
N GLN A 6 -7.08 7.93 -6.69
CA GLN A 6 -7.44 8.02 -5.27
C GLN A 6 -8.95 7.81 -5.04
N LYS A 7 -9.83 8.35 -5.90
CA LYS A 7 -11.28 8.13 -5.75
C LYS A 7 -11.64 6.64 -5.89
N HIS A 8 -10.98 5.92 -6.81
CA HIS A 8 -11.15 4.47 -6.92
C HIS A 8 -10.60 3.75 -5.69
N ALA A 9 -9.39 4.08 -5.24
CA ALA A 9 -8.80 3.51 -4.03
C ALA A 9 -9.73 3.68 -2.81
N LYS A 10 -10.33 4.87 -2.63
CA LYS A 10 -11.30 5.15 -1.55
C LYS A 10 -12.51 4.23 -1.61
N LYS A 11 -13.07 4.03 -2.81
CA LYS A 11 -14.24 3.15 -3.02
C LYS A 11 -13.91 1.70 -2.64
N HIS A 12 -12.75 1.20 -3.09
CA HIS A 12 -12.32 -0.16 -2.79
C HIS A 12 -12.00 -0.35 -1.30
N LEU A 13 -11.28 0.59 -0.69
CA LEU A 13 -11.03 0.56 0.76
C LEU A 13 -12.32 0.59 1.58
N GLY A 14 -13.31 1.37 1.17
CA GLY A 14 -14.63 1.37 1.80
C GLY A 14 -15.32 0.01 1.74
N PHE A 15 -15.23 -0.68 0.60
CA PHE A 15 -15.75 -2.05 0.47
C PHE A 15 -15.03 -3.01 1.43
N PHE A 16 -13.70 -2.99 1.49
CA PHE A 16 -12.93 -3.86 2.39
C PHE A 16 -13.16 -3.55 3.87
N ARG A 17 -13.30 -2.27 4.22
CA ARG A 17 -13.63 -1.84 5.58
C ARG A 17 -14.99 -2.37 6.02
N ASN A 18 -16.01 -2.21 5.19
CA ASN A 18 -17.37 -2.56 5.55
C ASN A 18 -17.64 -4.07 5.56
N ASN A 19 -16.98 -4.82 4.68
CA ASN A 19 -17.27 -6.25 4.51
C ASN A 19 -16.24 -7.18 5.16
N PHE A 20 -15.00 -6.73 5.34
CA PHE A 20 -13.88 -7.58 5.81
C PHE A 20 -13.19 -7.02 7.05
N GLY A 21 -13.69 -5.92 7.62
CA GLY A 21 -13.13 -5.33 8.84
C GLY A 21 -11.73 -4.73 8.68
N VAL A 22 -11.29 -4.44 7.45
CA VAL A 22 -10.00 -3.80 7.18
C VAL A 22 -10.02 -2.37 7.73
N ARG A 23 -9.09 -2.06 8.63
CA ARG A 23 -9.02 -0.78 9.36
C ARG A 23 -7.61 -0.22 9.31
N GLU A 24 -7.52 1.08 9.54
CA GLU A 24 -6.25 1.75 9.74
C GLU A 24 -5.66 1.42 11.12
N PRO A 25 -4.32 1.36 11.27
CA PRO A 25 -3.32 1.48 10.19
C PRO A 25 -3.33 0.27 9.26
N TYR A 26 -3.38 0.51 7.95
CA TYR A 26 -3.42 -0.55 6.95
C TYR A 26 -2.08 -1.29 6.93
N GLN A 27 -2.11 -2.59 7.24
CA GLN A 27 -0.94 -3.45 7.16
C GLN A 27 -0.69 -3.83 5.70
N ILE A 28 0.39 -3.31 5.13
CA ILE A 28 0.76 -3.53 3.74
C ILE A 28 1.96 -4.46 3.72
N LEU A 29 1.73 -5.69 3.26
CA LEU A 29 2.80 -6.63 3.01
C LEU A 29 3.47 -6.29 1.67
N LEU A 30 4.78 -6.06 1.72
CA LEU A 30 5.62 -5.76 0.57
C LEU A 30 6.51 -6.97 0.27
N ASP A 31 6.65 -7.28 -1.01
CA ASP A 31 7.62 -8.25 -1.51
C ASP A 31 8.90 -7.54 -2.00
N GLY A 32 9.97 -8.32 -2.21
CA GLY A 32 11.25 -7.77 -2.64
C GLY A 32 11.18 -7.17 -4.05
N THR A 33 10.35 -7.73 -4.94
CA THR A 33 10.13 -7.20 -6.30
C THR A 33 9.59 -5.78 -6.28
N PHE A 34 8.56 -5.54 -5.47
CA PHE A 34 7.96 -4.21 -5.34
C PHE A 34 8.90 -3.22 -4.67
N CYS A 35 9.62 -3.65 -3.62
CA CYS A 35 10.66 -2.83 -2.98
C CYS A 35 11.75 -2.43 -3.98
N GLN A 36 12.25 -3.36 -4.79
CA GLN A 36 13.25 -3.09 -5.82
C GLN A 36 12.75 -2.12 -6.88
N ALA A 37 11.49 -2.27 -7.32
CA ALA A 37 10.87 -1.34 -8.27
C ALA A 37 10.73 0.06 -7.68
N ALA A 38 10.33 0.17 -6.41
CA ALA A 38 10.24 1.44 -5.70
C ALA A 38 11.61 2.13 -5.57
N LEU A 39 12.66 1.36 -5.26
CA LEU A 39 14.03 1.88 -5.20
C LEU A 39 14.49 2.42 -6.57
N ARG A 40 14.28 1.66 -7.66
CA ARG A 40 14.62 2.10 -9.03
C ARG A 40 13.84 3.36 -9.43
N GLY A 41 12.57 3.43 -9.05
CA GLY A 41 11.71 4.59 -9.30
C GLY A 41 11.94 5.77 -8.36
N ARG A 42 12.86 5.65 -7.38
CA ARG A 42 13.09 6.64 -6.31
C ARG A 42 11.81 7.01 -5.55
N ILE A 43 10.93 6.04 -5.35
CA ILE A 43 9.64 6.19 -4.69
C ILE A 43 9.82 5.89 -3.20
N GLN A 44 9.59 6.89 -2.37
CA GLN A 44 9.56 6.71 -0.92
C GLN A 44 8.22 6.11 -0.49
N LEU A 45 8.18 4.77 -0.39
CA LEU A 45 6.95 4.02 -0.11
C LEU A 45 6.23 4.48 1.17
N ARG A 46 7.00 4.81 2.21
CA ARG A 46 6.48 5.25 3.52
C ARG A 46 5.70 6.57 3.44
N GLU A 47 5.97 7.41 2.45
CA GLU A 47 5.22 8.65 2.22
C GLU A 47 4.12 8.48 1.17
N GLN A 48 4.40 7.69 0.14
CA GLN A 48 3.52 7.54 -1.03
C GLN A 48 2.31 6.66 -0.74
N LEU A 49 2.46 5.59 0.04
CA LEU A 49 1.36 4.68 0.34
C LEU A 49 0.26 5.32 1.22
N PRO A 50 0.57 6.04 2.31
CA PRO A 50 -0.44 6.80 3.04
C PRO A 50 -1.19 7.81 2.17
N ARG A 51 -0.47 8.53 1.30
CA ARG A 51 -1.07 9.50 0.37
C ARG A 51 -1.98 8.86 -0.66
N TYR A 52 -1.63 7.68 -1.16
CA TYR A 52 -2.41 6.97 -2.16
C TYR A 52 -3.68 6.33 -1.57
N LEU A 53 -3.54 5.73 -0.37
CA LEU A 53 -4.64 5.05 0.33
C LEU A 53 -5.50 5.99 1.17
N MET A 54 -5.05 7.24 1.38
CA MET A 54 -5.72 8.26 2.20
C MET A 54 -5.98 7.78 3.64
N GLY A 55 -5.00 7.10 4.23
CA GLY A 55 -5.08 6.54 5.58
C GLY A 55 -3.70 6.10 6.07
N GLU A 56 -3.58 5.87 7.37
CA GLU A 56 -2.32 5.43 7.98
C GLU A 56 -1.92 4.04 7.46
N THR A 57 -0.63 3.83 7.20
CA THR A 57 -0.11 2.56 6.67
C THR A 57 1.08 2.06 7.47
N GLN A 58 1.09 0.76 7.74
CA GLN A 58 2.22 0.04 8.33
C GLN A 58 2.81 -0.89 7.26
N LEU A 59 4.09 -0.68 6.95
CA LEU A 59 4.79 -1.49 5.95
C LEU A 59 5.40 -2.73 6.63
N CYS A 60 5.12 -3.89 6.07
CA CYS A 60 5.59 -5.18 6.55
C CYS A 60 6.31 -5.91 5.42
N THR A 61 7.32 -6.72 5.74
CA THR A 61 7.99 -7.63 4.80
C THR A 61 8.00 -9.03 5.38
N THR A 62 7.93 -10.06 4.54
CA THR A 62 8.19 -11.43 5.02
C THR A 62 9.69 -11.67 5.14
N SER A 63 10.12 -12.54 6.06
CA SER A 63 11.52 -12.94 6.17
C SER A 63 12.03 -13.57 4.87
N GLY A 64 11.19 -14.37 4.19
CA GLY A 64 11.54 -14.99 2.91
C GLY A 64 11.81 -14.00 1.77
N SER A 65 11.19 -12.81 1.77
CA SER A 65 11.45 -11.80 0.74
C SER A 65 12.74 -11.01 0.98
N LEU A 66 13.25 -10.98 2.21
CA LEU A 66 14.56 -10.39 2.55
C LEU A 66 15.74 -11.32 2.25
N LEU A 67 15.52 -12.64 2.28
CA LEU A 67 16.58 -13.64 2.06
C LEU A 67 16.86 -13.92 0.58
N ALA A 68 16.01 -13.43 -0.34
CA ALA A 68 16.12 -13.66 -1.78
C ALA A 68 16.91 -12.56 -2.54
N TYR A 69 17.46 -11.57 -1.82
CA TYR A 69 18.22 -10.45 -2.37
C TYR A 69 19.54 -10.25 -1.64
#